data_AF-A0A2D6KU39-F1
#
_entry.id   AF-A0A2D6KU39-F1
#
_cell.length_a   1.000
_cell.length_b   1.000
_cell.length_c   1.000
_cell.angle_alpha   90.00
_cell.angle_beta   90.00
_cell.angle_gamma   90.00
#
_symmetry.space_group_name_H-M   'P 1'
#
loop_
_entity.id
_entity.type
_entity.pdbx_description
1 polymer ?
#
loop_
_entity_poly.entity_id
_entity_poly.type
_entity_poly.pdbx_seq_one_letter_code
_entity_poly.pdbx_strand_id
1 'polypeptide(L)'
;MVNEECNFCNEAKLKVGDISSYGSTIIYKIGDEKNGWFATLSPKTGGDPGKDFCIQIMPSSHLQHISDIDTNLDLAKNYGLVFAKLSSAINAIMKEEERHNENSEKVVRIGTYGKSKHPEEHFHVKLFPWAGKIGQPYTVDSTFEHNNIHKDQDGTEFIKMQPVKKTMIPESRYSSLVDKFISLLNN
;
A
#
# COMPACT_ATOMS: atom_id res chain seq x y z
N MET A 1 -2.07 -20.04 7.87
CA MET A 1 -2.02 -20.17 9.35
C MET A 1 -1.53 -18.85 9.92
N VAL A 2 -1.87 -18.49 11.16
CA VAL A 2 -1.32 -17.29 11.82
C VAL A 2 0.08 -17.62 12.35
N ASN A 3 1.05 -16.72 12.14
CA ASN A 3 2.38 -16.80 12.71
C ASN A 3 2.49 -15.74 13.83
N GLU A 4 2.66 -16.15 15.07
CA GLU A 4 2.68 -15.24 16.23
C GLU A 4 3.92 -14.34 16.28
N GLU A 5 5.01 -14.74 15.63
CA GLU A 5 6.23 -13.93 15.52
C GLU A 5 6.14 -12.91 14.38
N CYS A 6 5.12 -13.02 13.51
CA CYS A 6 4.92 -12.09 12.41
C CYS A 6 4.15 -10.85 12.87
N ASN A 7 4.79 -9.68 12.80
CA ASN A 7 4.17 -8.38 13.12
C ASN A 7 2.84 -8.16 12.40
N PHE A 8 2.78 -8.50 11.12
CA PHE A 8 1.59 -8.31 10.30
C PHE A 8 0.44 -9.27 10.68
N CYS A 9 0.75 -10.49 11.13
CA CYS A 9 -0.26 -11.37 11.71
C CYS A 9 -0.80 -10.84 13.05
N ASN A 10 0.04 -10.14 13.83
CA ASN A 10 -0.40 -9.50 15.06
C ASN A 10 -1.23 -8.24 14.78
N GLU A 11 -0.88 -7.45 13.75
CA GLU A 11 -1.70 -6.33 13.27
C GLU A 11 -3.09 -6.82 12.80
N ALA A 12 -3.17 -8.00 12.20
CA ALA A 12 -4.44 -8.60 11.80
C ALA A 12 -5.41 -8.84 12.99
N LYS A 13 -4.95 -8.80 14.25
CA LYS A 13 -5.81 -8.95 15.45
C LYS A 13 -6.39 -7.61 15.95
N LEU A 14 -5.85 -6.48 15.50
CA LEU A 14 -6.27 -5.13 15.91
C LEU A 14 -7.63 -4.74 15.31
N LYS A 15 -8.39 -3.83 15.91
CA LYS A 15 -9.66 -3.34 15.36
C LYS A 15 -9.43 -2.19 14.39
N VAL A 16 -10.43 -1.89 13.54
CA VAL A 16 -10.42 -0.67 12.74
C VAL A 16 -10.34 0.54 13.68
N GLY A 17 -9.43 1.46 13.41
CA GLY A 17 -9.08 2.60 14.25
C GLY A 17 -7.87 2.38 15.18
N ASP A 18 -7.50 1.13 15.46
CA ASP A 18 -6.35 0.83 16.31
C ASP A 18 -5.03 1.14 15.60
N ILE A 19 -4.03 1.55 16.39
CA ILE A 19 -2.67 1.87 15.94
C ILE A 19 -1.74 0.69 16.24
N SER A 20 -0.96 0.26 15.26
CA SER A 20 0.05 -0.78 15.41
C SER A 20 1.33 -0.28 16.09
N SER A 21 2.22 -1.20 16.47
CA SER A 21 3.54 -0.84 17.01
C SER A 21 4.41 -0.06 16.02
N TYR A 22 4.16 -0.18 14.71
CA TYR A 22 4.80 0.63 13.68
C TYR A 22 4.25 2.07 13.59
N GLY A 23 3.11 2.33 14.24
CA GLY A 23 2.36 3.58 14.13
C GLY A 23 1.36 3.61 12.98
N SER A 24 1.13 2.49 12.28
CA SER A 24 0.10 2.40 11.24
C SER A 24 -1.28 2.22 11.86
N THR A 25 -2.31 2.82 11.26
CA THR A 25 -3.70 2.68 11.73
C THR A 25 -4.46 1.71 10.85
N ILE A 26 -5.20 0.78 11.44
CA ILE A 26 -6.12 -0.10 10.70
C ILE A 26 -7.29 0.74 10.18
N ILE A 27 -7.45 0.86 8.87
CA ILE A 27 -8.51 1.69 8.25
C ILE A 27 -9.67 0.87 7.70
N TYR A 28 -9.47 -0.43 7.46
CA TYR A 28 -10.51 -1.31 6.93
C TYR A 28 -10.23 -2.77 7.22
N LYS A 29 -11.31 -3.56 7.35
CA LYS A 29 -11.30 -5.02 7.48
C LYS A 29 -12.49 -5.64 6.77
N ILE A 30 -12.29 -6.84 6.24
CA ILE A 30 -13.35 -7.71 5.71
C ILE A 30 -13.02 -9.17 6.02
N GLY A 31 -14.05 -10.01 6.11
CA GLY A 31 -13.89 -11.46 6.32
C GLY A 31 -13.43 -11.83 7.72
N ASP A 32 -13.01 -13.09 7.86
CA ASP A 32 -12.52 -13.69 9.10
C ASP A 32 -11.01 -13.98 9.08
N GLU A 33 -10.50 -14.78 9.99
CA GLU A 33 -9.08 -15.12 10.04
C GLU A 33 -8.59 -15.89 8.80
N LYS A 34 -9.48 -16.67 8.15
CA LYS A 34 -9.14 -17.55 7.02
C LYS A 34 -9.31 -16.87 5.67
N ASN A 35 -10.37 -16.09 5.49
CA ASN A 35 -10.70 -15.43 4.22
C ASN A 35 -10.57 -13.90 4.29
N GLY A 36 -10.15 -13.36 5.42
CA GLY A 36 -10.15 -11.93 5.65
C GLY A 36 -8.92 -11.21 5.15
N TRP A 37 -9.12 -9.91 5.02
CA TRP A 37 -8.12 -8.94 4.63
C TRP A 37 -8.28 -7.71 5.50
N PHE A 38 -7.18 -7.00 5.70
CA PHE A 38 -7.18 -5.72 6.36
C PHE A 38 -6.31 -4.72 5.61
N ALA A 39 -6.56 -3.45 5.88
CA ALA A 39 -5.80 -2.36 5.30
C ALA A 39 -5.31 -1.41 6.38
N THR A 40 -4.09 -0.93 6.20
CA THR A 40 -3.46 0.00 7.13
C THR A 40 -3.00 1.27 6.41
N LEU A 41 -3.16 2.42 7.06
CA LEU A 41 -2.53 3.66 6.66
C LEU A 41 -1.18 3.77 7.37
N SER A 42 -0.10 3.96 6.62
CA SER A 42 1.24 4.15 7.19
C SER A 42 1.43 5.60 7.67
N PRO A 43 2.06 5.82 8.84
CA PRO A 43 2.37 7.17 9.34
C PRO A 43 3.48 7.85 8.53
N LYS A 44 4.08 7.11 7.60
CA LYS A 44 5.17 7.56 6.73
C LYS A 44 4.81 7.39 5.26
N THR A 45 5.27 8.31 4.42
CA THR A 45 5.19 8.23 2.96
C THR A 45 6.58 8.28 2.33
N GLY A 46 6.72 7.73 1.13
CA GLY A 46 7.96 7.85 0.33
C GLY A 46 8.01 9.12 -0.54
N GLY A 47 6.90 9.88 -0.58
CA GLY A 47 6.74 11.09 -1.37
C GLY A 47 6.65 12.37 -0.53
N ASP A 48 5.82 13.31 -0.97
CA ASP A 48 5.55 14.57 -0.26
C ASP A 48 4.61 14.31 0.94
N PRO A 49 5.05 14.49 2.19
CA PRO A 49 4.21 14.22 3.36
C PRO A 49 2.97 15.13 3.49
N GLY A 50 2.93 16.27 2.77
CA GLY A 50 1.77 17.14 2.69
C GLY A 50 0.69 16.68 1.71
N LYS A 51 0.97 15.71 0.83
CA LYS A 51 0.08 15.27 -0.25
C LYS A 51 -0.03 13.75 -0.38
N ASP A 52 1.08 13.05 -0.20
CA ASP A 52 1.17 11.62 -0.39
C ASP A 52 0.91 10.84 0.90
N PHE A 53 0.52 9.58 0.73
CA PHE A 53 0.37 8.61 1.80
C PHE A 53 0.58 7.20 1.23
N CYS A 54 0.72 6.21 2.11
CA CYS A 54 0.90 4.81 1.73
C CYS A 54 -0.12 3.96 2.47
N ILE A 55 -0.89 3.17 1.71
CA ILE A 55 -1.79 2.17 2.27
C ILE A 55 -1.18 0.80 2.04
N GLN A 56 -1.30 -0.11 3.00
CA GLN A 56 -0.96 -1.52 2.84
C GLN A 56 -2.23 -2.36 2.91
N ILE A 57 -2.37 -3.33 2.01
CA ILE A 57 -3.44 -4.34 1.99
C ILE A 57 -2.79 -5.69 2.28
N MET A 58 -3.31 -6.40 3.27
CA MET A 58 -2.73 -7.65 3.77
C MET A 58 -3.81 -8.69 4.06
N PRO A 59 -3.55 -9.98 3.81
CA PRO A 59 -4.42 -11.04 4.25
C PRO A 59 -4.36 -11.16 5.79
N SER A 60 -5.45 -11.57 6.42
CA SER A 60 -5.44 -11.85 7.87
C SER A 60 -4.58 -13.08 8.21
N SER A 61 -4.58 -14.06 7.31
CA SER A 61 -3.75 -15.26 7.42
C SER A 61 -2.33 -15.00 6.90
N HIS A 62 -1.32 -15.68 7.47
CA HIS A 62 0.05 -15.57 6.97
C HIS A 62 0.16 -16.26 5.61
N LEU A 63 0.28 -15.45 4.55
CA LEU A 63 0.59 -15.90 3.20
C LEU A 63 1.96 -15.36 2.81
N GLN A 64 2.76 -16.15 2.10
CA GLN A 64 4.08 -15.72 1.64
C GLN A 64 4.03 -15.20 0.20
N HIS A 65 3.14 -15.76 -0.62
CA HIS A 65 3.03 -15.43 -2.02
C HIS A 65 1.58 -15.12 -2.44
N ILE A 66 1.41 -14.25 -3.44
CA ILE A 66 0.08 -13.87 -3.92
C ILE A 66 -0.68 -15.05 -4.52
N SER A 67 0.02 -16.04 -5.10
CA SER A 67 -0.64 -17.24 -5.64
C SER A 67 -1.40 -18.00 -4.57
N ASP A 68 -0.97 -17.93 -3.30
CA ASP A 68 -1.57 -18.68 -2.20
C ASP A 68 -3.04 -18.29 -1.94
N ILE A 69 -3.48 -17.15 -2.48
CA ILE A 69 -4.89 -16.71 -2.38
C ILE A 69 -5.82 -17.58 -3.24
N ASP A 70 -5.32 -18.29 -4.24
CA ASP A 70 -6.13 -19.14 -5.14
C ASP A 70 -6.73 -20.36 -4.43
N THR A 71 -6.16 -20.73 -3.28
CA THR A 71 -6.59 -21.86 -2.47
C THR A 71 -7.94 -21.64 -1.79
N ASN A 72 -8.43 -20.39 -1.76
CA ASN A 72 -9.70 -20.02 -1.14
C ASN A 72 -10.41 -18.93 -1.95
N LEU A 73 -11.55 -19.29 -2.55
CA LEU A 73 -12.33 -18.37 -3.38
C LEU A 73 -12.78 -17.11 -2.63
N ASP A 74 -13.19 -17.23 -1.37
CA ASP A 74 -13.62 -16.07 -0.58
C ASP A 74 -12.45 -15.16 -0.24
N LEU A 75 -11.26 -15.72 0.00
CA LEU A 75 -10.04 -14.95 0.21
C LEU A 75 -9.68 -14.15 -1.04
N ALA A 76 -9.71 -14.77 -2.22
CA ALA A 76 -9.47 -14.09 -3.50
C ALA A 76 -10.53 -13.03 -3.81
N LYS A 77 -11.81 -13.32 -3.55
CA LYS A 77 -12.92 -12.38 -3.71
C LYS A 77 -12.75 -11.16 -2.79
N ASN A 78 -12.43 -11.39 -1.53
CA ASN A 78 -12.24 -10.33 -0.55
C ASN A 78 -11.05 -9.44 -0.89
N TYR A 79 -9.97 -10.00 -1.45
CA TYR A 79 -8.87 -9.20 -2.00
C TYR A 79 -9.36 -8.19 -3.04
N GLY A 80 -10.10 -8.67 -4.05
CA GLY A 80 -10.63 -7.80 -5.11
C GLY A 80 -11.56 -6.70 -4.58
N LEU A 81 -12.43 -7.05 -3.62
CA LEU A 81 -13.34 -6.09 -2.98
C LEU A 81 -12.59 -5.01 -2.17
N VAL A 82 -11.62 -5.41 -1.35
CA VAL A 82 -10.78 -4.49 -0.57
C VAL A 82 -10.00 -3.57 -1.48
N PHE A 83 -9.37 -4.14 -2.50
CA PHE A 83 -8.59 -3.40 -3.48
C PHE A 83 -9.45 -2.34 -4.20
N ALA A 84 -10.65 -2.71 -4.65
CA ALA A 84 -11.56 -1.79 -5.33
C ALA A 84 -12.07 -0.68 -4.38
N LYS A 85 -12.52 -1.03 -3.17
CA LYS A 85 -12.98 -0.05 -2.17
C LYS A 85 -11.90 0.95 -1.80
N LEU A 86 -10.67 0.48 -1.55
CA LEU A 86 -9.55 1.37 -1.23
C LEU A 86 -9.17 2.26 -2.39
N SER A 87 -9.11 1.73 -3.61
CA SER A 87 -8.82 2.53 -4.80
C SER A 87 -9.85 3.65 -4.97
N SER A 88 -11.13 3.35 -4.75
CA SER A 88 -12.21 4.35 -4.77
C SER A 88 -12.03 5.41 -3.67
N ALA A 89 -11.70 4.99 -2.44
CA ALA A 89 -11.48 5.92 -1.32
C ALA A 89 -10.26 6.84 -1.54
N ILE A 90 -9.16 6.29 -2.07
CA ILE A 90 -7.97 7.06 -2.46
C ILE A 90 -8.36 8.14 -3.46
N ASN A 91 -9.07 7.77 -4.52
CA ASN A 91 -9.51 8.71 -5.55
C ASN A 91 -10.41 9.81 -4.99
N ALA A 92 -11.34 9.47 -4.08
CA ALA A 92 -12.21 10.44 -3.45
C ALA A 92 -11.42 11.48 -2.62
N ILE A 93 -10.46 11.02 -1.80
CA ILE A 93 -9.60 11.89 -0.99
C ILE A 93 -8.74 12.79 -1.89
N MET A 94 -8.12 12.22 -2.93
CA MET A 94 -7.31 13.00 -3.86
C MET A 94 -8.13 14.09 -4.56
N LYS A 95 -9.36 13.77 -5.01
CA LYS A 95 -10.26 14.74 -5.65
C LYS A 95 -10.58 15.90 -4.71
N GLU A 96 -10.79 15.62 -3.43
CA GLU A 96 -11.07 16.63 -2.40
C GLU A 96 -9.84 17.53 -2.13
N GLU A 97 -8.66 16.94 -1.88
CA GLU A 97 -7.46 17.68 -1.48
C GLU A 97 -6.92 18.62 -2.57
N GLU A 98 -7.09 18.26 -3.85
CA GLU A 98 -6.55 19.04 -4.97
C GLU A 98 -7.56 20.04 -5.58
N ARG A 99 -8.79 20.14 -5.05
CA ARG A 99 -9.86 21.05 -5.53
C ARG A 99 -10.09 20.97 -7.05
N HIS A 100 -10.03 19.79 -7.65
CA HIS A 100 -10.11 19.64 -9.10
C HIS A 100 -11.55 19.55 -9.63
N ASN A 101 -11.76 20.18 -10.80
CA ASN A 101 -12.95 20.03 -11.64
C ASN A 101 -13.01 18.59 -12.20
N GLU A 102 -14.22 18.08 -12.40
CA GLU A 102 -14.61 16.66 -12.38
C GLU A 102 -14.01 15.69 -13.44
N ASN A 103 -13.06 16.09 -14.28
CA ASN A 103 -12.78 15.41 -15.56
C ASN A 103 -11.36 14.83 -15.79
N SER A 104 -10.52 14.66 -14.76
CA SER A 104 -9.26 13.90 -14.93
C SER A 104 -9.22 12.68 -14.01
N GLU A 105 -9.38 11.48 -14.57
CA GLU A 105 -9.04 10.24 -13.86
C GLU A 105 -7.56 10.27 -13.52
N LYS A 106 -7.24 10.32 -12.22
CA LYS A 106 -5.88 10.08 -11.74
C LYS A 106 -5.78 8.60 -11.35
N VAL A 107 -4.73 7.96 -11.86
CA VAL A 107 -4.55 6.51 -11.75
C VAL A 107 -3.88 6.17 -10.42
N VAL A 108 -4.60 5.44 -9.55
CA VAL A 108 -4.02 4.82 -8.33
C VAL A 108 -2.86 3.94 -8.74
N ARG A 109 -1.69 4.13 -8.12
CA ARG A 109 -0.52 3.28 -8.38
C ARG A 109 -0.49 2.14 -7.39
N ILE A 110 -0.26 0.95 -7.94
CA ILE A 110 -0.22 -0.31 -7.22
C ILE A 110 1.22 -0.77 -7.21
N GLY A 111 1.81 -0.87 -6.02
CA GLY A 111 3.08 -1.56 -5.80
C GLY A 111 2.82 -2.88 -5.08
N THR A 112 2.85 -4.00 -5.79
CA THR A 112 2.76 -5.32 -5.15
C THR A 112 4.12 -5.72 -4.60
N TYR A 113 4.20 -6.04 -3.31
CA TYR A 113 5.41 -6.57 -2.69
C TYR A 113 5.12 -7.93 -2.07
N GLY A 114 5.44 -8.99 -2.82
CA GLY A 114 5.67 -10.32 -2.25
C GLY A 114 7.07 -10.72 -2.65
N LYS A 115 8.06 -10.67 -1.75
CA LYS A 115 9.34 -11.29 -2.07
C LYS A 115 9.23 -12.76 -1.69
N SER A 116 9.44 -13.63 -2.67
CA SER A 116 9.61 -15.06 -2.43
C SER A 116 10.91 -15.43 -1.70
N LYS A 117 11.71 -14.44 -1.27
CA LYS A 117 13.09 -14.65 -0.79
C LYS A 117 13.23 -14.82 0.72
N HIS A 118 12.22 -14.49 1.53
CA HIS A 118 12.30 -14.64 2.98
C HIS A 118 11.07 -15.39 3.54
N PRO A 119 11.27 -16.53 4.24
CA PRO A 119 10.17 -17.33 4.81
C PRO A 119 9.39 -16.60 5.93
N GLU A 120 9.84 -15.43 6.35
CA GLU A 120 9.19 -14.58 7.36
C GLU A 120 8.32 -13.47 6.74
N GLU A 121 8.34 -13.30 5.41
CA GLU A 121 7.61 -12.20 4.76
C GLU A 121 6.13 -12.55 4.57
N HIS A 122 5.28 -11.82 5.29
CA HIS A 122 3.83 -11.81 5.06
C HIS A 122 3.53 -10.93 3.83
N PHE A 123 2.87 -11.54 2.84
CA PHE A 123 2.41 -10.91 1.63
C PHE A 123 1.62 -9.63 1.89
N HIS A 124 1.95 -8.55 1.17
CA HIS A 124 1.21 -7.30 1.23
C HIS A 124 1.30 -6.50 -0.06
N VAL A 125 0.24 -5.75 -0.35
CA VAL A 125 0.18 -4.83 -1.49
C VAL A 125 0.22 -3.40 -0.96
N LYS A 126 1.02 -2.54 -1.59
CA LYS A 126 1.07 -1.11 -1.27
C LYS A 126 0.32 -0.31 -2.33
N LEU A 127 -0.51 0.62 -1.88
CA LEU A 127 -1.20 1.58 -2.74
C LEU A 127 -0.71 3.01 -2.48
N PHE A 128 -0.55 3.77 -3.56
CA PHE A 128 -0.07 5.16 -3.52
C PHE A 128 -0.91 6.07 -4.43
N PRO A 129 -1.18 7.32 -3.99
CA PRO A 129 -1.97 8.29 -4.75
C PRO A 129 -1.22 8.96 -5.92
N TRP A 130 0.10 9.16 -5.87
CA TRP A 130 0.81 10.00 -6.87
C TRP A 130 2.15 9.45 -7.41
N ALA A 131 2.50 9.85 -8.64
CA ALA A 131 3.77 9.62 -9.32
C ALA A 131 4.75 10.80 -9.07
N GLY A 132 5.26 10.91 -7.84
CA GLY A 132 6.42 11.77 -7.53
C GLY A 132 7.72 11.00 -7.68
N LYS A 133 8.88 11.59 -7.31
CA LYS A 133 10.22 10.95 -7.24
C LYS A 133 10.31 9.79 -6.23
N ILE A 134 9.21 9.12 -5.90
CA ILE A 134 9.25 7.79 -5.31
C ILE A 134 9.85 6.93 -6.42
N GLY A 135 11.16 6.67 -6.35
CA GLY A 135 11.92 5.91 -7.35
C GLY A 135 11.51 4.44 -7.39
N GLN A 136 10.21 4.15 -7.43
CA GLN A 136 9.65 2.85 -7.71
C GLN A 136 9.48 2.69 -9.23
N PRO A 137 9.56 1.45 -9.73
CA PRO A 137 9.37 1.19 -11.15
C PRO A 137 7.96 1.66 -11.53
N TYR A 138 7.90 2.55 -12.51
CA TYR A 138 6.66 2.90 -13.16
C TYR A 138 6.18 1.67 -13.95
N THR A 139 4.87 1.41 -14.02
CA THR A 139 4.31 0.22 -14.69
C THR A 139 4.49 0.19 -16.20
N VAL A 140 5.11 1.21 -16.80
CA VAL A 140 5.56 1.22 -18.19
C VAL A 140 7.06 1.52 -18.23
N ASP A 141 7.81 0.71 -18.98
CA ASP A 141 9.27 0.80 -19.13
C ASP A 141 9.73 2.17 -19.66
N SER A 142 8.84 2.96 -20.25
CA SER A 142 9.13 4.22 -20.94
C SER A 142 9.63 5.36 -20.06
N THR A 143 9.55 5.28 -18.73
CA THR A 143 10.09 6.33 -17.84
C THR A 143 11.41 5.96 -17.17
N PHE A 144 11.93 4.74 -17.37
CA PHE A 144 13.31 4.43 -16.99
C PHE A 144 14.30 5.29 -17.79
N GLU A 145 13.96 5.59 -19.06
CA GLU A 145 14.76 6.40 -19.99
C GLU A 145 15.12 7.81 -19.48
N HIS A 146 14.44 8.32 -18.45
CA HIS A 146 14.71 9.65 -17.87
C HIS A 146 15.60 9.63 -16.63
N ASN A 147 16.07 8.46 -16.19
CA ASN A 147 17.02 8.35 -15.09
C ASN A 147 18.47 8.39 -15.61
N ASN A 148 19.39 8.82 -14.74
CA ASN A 148 20.82 8.78 -15.06
C ASN A 148 21.24 7.34 -15.38
N ILE A 149 21.77 7.13 -16.59
CA ILE A 149 22.38 5.87 -17.00
C ILE A 149 23.77 5.81 -16.37
N HIS A 150 24.01 4.76 -15.60
CA HIS A 150 25.31 4.41 -15.01
C HIS A 150 25.95 3.30 -15.84
N LYS A 151 27.28 3.17 -15.74
CA LYS A 151 28.04 2.10 -16.40
C LYS A 151 28.79 1.29 -15.35
N ASP A 152 28.74 -0.02 -15.46
CA ASP A 152 29.58 -0.92 -14.67
C ASP A 152 31.01 -0.98 -15.26
N GLN A 153 31.93 -1.68 -14.59
CA GLN A 153 33.34 -1.77 -14.99
C GLN A 153 33.54 -2.42 -16.38
N ASP A 154 32.61 -3.29 -16.78
CA ASP A 154 32.59 -3.96 -18.08
C ASP A 154 31.89 -3.13 -19.18
N GLY A 155 31.41 -1.94 -18.85
CA GLY A 155 30.69 -1.05 -19.75
C GLY A 155 29.18 -1.29 -19.84
N THR A 156 28.63 -2.27 -19.10
CA THR A 156 27.19 -2.55 -19.05
C THR A 156 26.43 -1.35 -18.49
N GLU A 157 25.41 -0.89 -19.22
CA GLU A 157 24.57 0.23 -18.80
C GLU A 157 23.46 -0.23 -17.84
N PHE A 158 23.25 0.52 -16.77
CA PHE A 158 22.18 0.26 -15.81
C PHE A 158 21.65 1.55 -15.20
N ILE A 159 20.44 1.50 -14.65
CA ILE A 159 19.83 2.61 -13.92
C ILE A 159 19.82 2.29 -12.44
N LYS A 160 20.41 3.16 -11.61
CA LYS A 160 20.44 2.97 -10.16
C LYS A 160 19.16 3.52 -9.55
N MET A 161 18.35 2.64 -8.96
CA MET A 161 17.22 3.08 -8.13
C MET A 161 17.73 3.86 -6.92
N GLN A 162 17.22 5.08 -6.73
CA GLN A 162 17.50 5.85 -5.51
C GLN A 162 16.81 5.17 -4.31
N PRO A 163 17.46 5.12 -3.13
CA PRO A 163 16.83 4.57 -1.95
C PRO A 163 15.57 5.38 -1.60
N VAL A 164 14.46 4.69 -1.35
CA VAL A 164 13.22 5.34 -0.90
C VAL A 164 13.43 5.89 0.50
N LYS A 165 13.43 7.23 0.64
CA LYS A 165 13.42 7.89 1.94
C LYS A 165 11.97 8.04 2.39
N LYS A 166 11.67 7.50 3.58
CA LYS A 166 10.36 7.62 4.21
C LYS A 166 10.32 8.86 5.11
N THR A 167 9.33 9.73 4.92
CA THR A 167 9.08 10.93 5.71
C THR A 167 7.80 10.76 6.53
N MET A 168 7.76 11.33 7.74
CA MET A 168 6.55 11.31 8.58
C MET A 168 5.48 12.23 7.99
N ILE A 169 4.24 11.77 7.97
CA ILE A 169 3.08 12.61 7.66
C ILE A 169 2.80 13.47 8.91
N PRO A 170 2.49 14.78 8.76
CA PRO A 170 2.10 15.62 9.90
C PRO A 170 0.92 15.01 10.65
N GLU A 171 0.96 15.00 11.97
CA GLU A 171 -0.03 14.33 12.82
C GLU A 171 -1.48 14.76 12.52
N SER A 172 -1.72 16.06 12.37
CA SER A 172 -3.05 16.60 12.04
C SER A 172 -3.58 16.08 10.71
N ARG A 173 -2.71 15.96 9.70
CA ARG A 173 -3.06 15.39 8.40
C ARG A 173 -3.28 13.89 8.52
N TYR A 174 -2.40 13.18 9.23
CA TYR A 174 -2.52 11.73 9.41
C TYR A 174 -3.86 11.36 10.06
N SER A 175 -4.22 12.01 11.16
CA SER A 175 -5.51 11.80 11.82
C SER A 175 -6.69 12.10 10.90
N SER A 176 -6.63 13.22 10.15
CA SER A 176 -7.67 13.55 9.17
C SER A 176 -7.80 12.50 8.06
N LEU A 177 -6.69 11.94 7.56
CA LEU A 177 -6.72 10.87 6.57
C LEU A 177 -7.33 9.59 7.13
N VAL A 178 -6.97 9.20 8.36
CA VAL A 178 -7.56 8.03 9.04
C VAL A 178 -9.08 8.15 9.09
N ASP A 179 -9.59 9.28 9.58
CA ASP A 179 -11.03 9.51 9.71
C ASP A 179 -11.74 9.45 8.35
N LYS A 180 -11.16 10.07 7.32
CA LYS A 180 -11.68 10.03 5.95
C LYS A 180 -11.73 8.61 5.40
N PHE A 181 -10.66 7.83 5.53
CA PHE A 181 -10.64 6.46 5.05
C PHE A 181 -11.67 5.58 5.76
N ILE A 182 -11.74 5.65 7.10
CA ILE A 182 -12.70 4.85 7.87
C ILE A 182 -14.13 5.21 7.47
N SER A 183 -14.43 6.50 7.29
CA SER A 183 -15.75 6.97 6.81
C SER A 183 -16.07 6.44 5.41
N LEU A 184 -15.17 6.60 4.44
CA LEU A 184 -15.41 6.19 3.05
C LEU A 184 -15.53 4.67 2.85
N LEU A 185 -14.88 3.87 3.72
CA LEU A 185 -14.79 2.42 3.52
C LEU A 185 -15.90 1.63 4.24
N ASN A 186 -16.45 2.19 5.31
CA ASN A 186 -17.45 1.56 6.17
C ASN A 186 -18.87 2.13 6.03
N ASN A 187 -19.05 3.16 5.20
CA ASN A 187 -20.35 3.55 4.65
C ASN A 187 -20.72 2.66 3.44
#